data_AF-A0A6N7YJW8-F1
#
_entry.id   AF-A0A6N7YJW8-F1
#
_cell.length_a   1.000
_cell.length_b   1.000
_cell.length_c   1.000
_cell.angle_alpha   90.00
_cell.angle_beta   90.00
_cell.angle_gamma   90.00
#
_symmetry.space_group_name_H-M   'P 1'
#
loop_
_entity.id
_entity.type
_entity.pdbx_description
1 polymer ?
#
loop_
_entity_poly.entity_id
_entity_poly.type
_entity_poly.pdbx_seq_one_letter_code
_entity_poly.pdbx_strand_id
1 'polypeptide(L)'
;MDQAVIALKPALVNALTGCELERSQELLGTVEEAVSVALSSGDVSHLVSVRGQTSRLRRAASAAAPEWDGLAQMVTYDRLLAAAITGLQLALRREQGAAVPEDVRRAARSAAPKLTIREQVLKALDDKPRRPLEIMQRTGVGKRQTQRALGELVKSGQARPVIAASADDRSAFYQRVA
;
A
#
# COMPACT_ATOMS: atom_id res chain seq x y z
N MET A 1 -14.67 -0.11 -25.00
CA MET A 1 -14.87 0.72 -23.80
C MET A 1 -13.55 1.16 -23.17
N ASP A 2 -12.48 0.36 -23.20
CA ASP A 2 -11.17 0.67 -22.59
C ASP A 2 -10.54 2.01 -23.01
N GLN A 3 -10.84 2.51 -24.22
CA GLN A 3 -10.37 3.82 -24.68
C GLN A 3 -10.99 4.99 -23.89
N ALA A 4 -12.20 4.80 -23.34
CA ALA A 4 -12.92 5.85 -22.61
C ALA A 4 -12.13 6.28 -21.37
N VAL A 5 -11.69 5.34 -20.54
CA VAL A 5 -10.95 5.63 -19.29
C VAL A 5 -9.56 6.20 -19.55
N ILE A 6 -8.88 5.77 -20.63
CA ILE A 6 -7.59 6.34 -21.05
C ILE A 6 -7.73 7.83 -21.37
N ALA A 7 -8.81 8.21 -22.06
CA ALA A 7 -9.07 9.58 -22.46
C ALA A 7 -9.46 10.50 -21.29
N LEU A 8 -9.83 9.95 -20.13
CA LEU A 8 -10.24 10.76 -18.97
C LEU A 8 -9.08 11.49 -18.28
N LYS A 9 -7.83 11.04 -18.46
CA LYS A 9 -6.70 11.57 -17.68
C LYS A 9 -6.54 13.09 -17.84
N PRO A 10 -6.46 13.66 -19.06
CA PRO A 10 -6.31 15.11 -19.22
C PRO A 10 -7.54 15.86 -18.68
N ALA A 11 -8.75 15.35 -18.96
CA ALA A 11 -10.00 15.98 -18.52
C ALA A 11 -10.10 16.06 -17.00
N LEU A 12 -9.78 14.96 -16.30
CA LEU A 12 -9.83 14.91 -14.84
C LEU A 12 -8.77 15.80 -14.20
N VAL A 13 -7.54 15.80 -14.72
CA VAL A 13 -6.49 16.67 -14.21
C VAL A 13 -6.89 18.13 -14.37
N ASN A 14 -7.38 18.52 -15.56
CA ASN A 14 -7.80 19.90 -15.82
C ASN A 14 -8.95 20.32 -14.88
N ALA A 15 -9.98 19.50 -14.74
CA ALA A 15 -11.11 19.76 -13.85
C ALA A 15 -10.66 19.94 -12.39
N LEU A 16 -9.78 19.07 -11.90
CA LEU A 16 -9.25 19.15 -10.53
C LEU A 16 -8.38 20.40 -10.31
N THR A 17 -7.49 20.72 -11.27
CA THR A 17 -6.66 21.92 -11.17
C THR A 17 -7.46 23.22 -11.31
N GLY A 18 -8.59 23.17 -12.04
CA GLY A 18 -9.53 24.27 -12.20
C GLY A 18 -10.56 24.37 -11.07
N CYS A 19 -10.47 23.50 -10.05
CA CYS A 19 -11.44 23.41 -8.95
C CYS A 19 -12.89 23.15 -9.42
N GLU A 20 -13.07 22.48 -10.56
CA GLU A 20 -14.37 22.12 -11.13
C GLU A 20 -14.90 20.84 -10.47
N LEU A 21 -15.51 20.98 -9.30
CA LEU A 21 -15.96 19.84 -8.47
C LEU A 21 -17.01 18.97 -9.19
N GLU A 22 -18.03 19.60 -9.79
CA GLU A 22 -19.09 18.88 -10.51
C GLU A 22 -18.52 18.07 -11.67
N ARG A 23 -17.65 18.70 -12.47
CA ARG A 23 -17.00 18.04 -13.61
C ARG A 23 -16.11 16.89 -13.16
N SER A 24 -15.38 17.06 -12.06
CA SER A 24 -14.55 16.01 -11.48
C SER A 24 -15.40 14.82 -11.00
N GLN A 25 -16.59 15.08 -10.45
CA GLN A 25 -17.52 14.04 -10.01
C GLN A 25 -18.17 13.30 -11.18
N GLU A 26 -18.54 14.00 -12.27
CA GLU A 26 -19.03 13.37 -13.50
C GLU A 26 -18.01 12.39 -14.09
N LEU A 27 -16.75 12.84 -14.19
CA LEU A 27 -15.66 12.01 -14.70
C LEU A 27 -15.38 10.79 -13.81
N LEU A 28 -15.59 10.92 -12.49
CA LEU A 28 -15.53 9.80 -11.56
C LEU A 28 -16.67 8.80 -11.80
N GLY A 29 -17.87 9.27 -12.15
CA GLY A 29 -18.99 8.42 -12.59
C GLY A 29 -18.65 7.58 -13.83
N THR A 30 -17.93 8.14 -14.80
CA THR A 30 -17.44 7.34 -15.95
C THR A 30 -16.46 6.24 -15.53
N VAL A 31 -15.62 6.50 -14.52
CA VAL A 31 -14.71 5.47 -13.97
C VAL A 31 -15.52 4.37 -13.28
N GLU A 32 -16.53 4.72 -12.49
CA GLU A 32 -17.42 3.78 -11.83
C GLU A 32 -18.14 2.87 -12.83
N GLU A 33 -18.68 3.44 -13.91
CA GLU A 33 -19.34 2.67 -14.97
C GLU A 33 -18.37 1.67 -15.62
N ALA A 34 -17.15 2.12 -15.97
CA ALA A 34 -16.14 1.23 -16.54
C ALA A 34 -15.74 0.10 -15.59
N VAL A 35 -15.61 0.39 -14.28
CA VAL A 35 -15.36 -0.62 -13.24
C VAL A 35 -16.50 -1.63 -13.17
N SER A 36 -17.75 -1.16 -13.17
CA SER A 36 -18.95 -2.01 -13.13
C SER A 36 -19.04 -2.94 -14.35
N VAL A 37 -18.79 -2.41 -15.55
CA VAL A 37 -18.77 -3.22 -16.77
C VAL A 37 -17.62 -4.24 -16.76
N ALA A 38 -16.43 -3.86 -16.29
CA ALA A 38 -15.31 -4.80 -16.17
C ALA A 38 -15.63 -5.94 -15.19
N LEU A 39 -16.18 -5.63 -14.01
CA LEU A 39 -16.61 -6.61 -13.02
C LEU A 39 -17.68 -7.55 -13.56
N SER A 40 -18.65 -7.02 -14.31
CA SER A 40 -19.74 -7.80 -14.89
C SER A 40 -19.27 -8.71 -16.04
N SER A 41 -18.21 -8.33 -16.76
CA SER A 41 -17.71 -9.10 -17.89
C SER A 41 -17.08 -10.44 -17.51
N GLY A 42 -16.56 -10.56 -16.27
CA GLY A 42 -15.85 -11.77 -15.82
C GLY A 42 -14.54 -12.07 -16.55
N ASP A 43 -14.10 -11.21 -17.47
CA ASP A 43 -12.84 -11.37 -18.21
C ASP A 43 -11.66 -10.77 -17.43
N VAL A 44 -10.71 -11.63 -17.08
CA VAL A 44 -9.48 -11.24 -16.38
C VAL A 44 -8.68 -10.18 -17.16
N SER A 45 -8.65 -10.26 -18.48
CA SER A 45 -7.88 -9.32 -19.31
C SER A 45 -8.47 -7.92 -19.24
N HIS A 46 -9.80 -7.82 -19.37
CA HIS A 46 -10.53 -6.56 -19.24
C HIS A 46 -10.42 -5.97 -17.83
N LEU A 47 -10.55 -6.80 -16.78
CA LEU A 47 -10.36 -6.37 -15.39
C LEU A 47 -8.96 -5.80 -15.13
N VAL A 48 -7.92 -6.46 -15.64
CA VAL A 48 -6.53 -6.00 -15.49
C VAL A 48 -6.32 -4.68 -16.23
N SER A 49 -6.89 -4.54 -17.43
CA SER A 49 -6.84 -3.32 -18.24
C SER A 49 -7.45 -2.13 -17.49
N VAL A 50 -8.73 -2.25 -17.08
CA VAL A 50 -9.45 -1.18 -16.37
C VAL A 50 -8.77 -0.84 -15.05
N ARG A 51 -8.31 -1.84 -14.28
CA ARG A 51 -7.56 -1.59 -13.03
C ARG A 51 -6.30 -0.79 -13.28
N GLY A 52 -5.54 -1.14 -14.32
CA GLY A 52 -4.32 -0.44 -14.68
C GLY A 52 -4.58 1.04 -15.02
N GLN A 53 -5.70 1.31 -15.69
CA GLN A 53 -6.13 2.66 -16.05
C GLN A 53 -6.62 3.45 -14.83
N THR A 54 -7.49 2.87 -14.00
CA THR A 54 -7.95 3.48 -12.73
C THR A 54 -6.79 3.83 -11.81
N SER A 55 -5.83 2.93 -11.64
CA SER A 55 -4.61 3.19 -10.86
C SER A 55 -3.73 4.32 -11.44
N ARG A 56 -3.71 4.52 -12.77
CA ARG A 56 -3.00 5.64 -13.40
C ARG A 56 -3.75 6.95 -13.20
N LEU A 57 -5.07 6.95 -13.40
CA LEU A 57 -5.92 8.12 -13.16
C LEU A 57 -5.83 8.57 -11.70
N ARG A 58 -5.94 7.64 -10.74
CA ARG A 58 -5.85 7.94 -9.31
C ARG A 58 -4.54 8.62 -8.94
N ARG A 59 -3.41 8.16 -9.51
CA ARG A 59 -2.10 8.79 -9.29
C ARG A 59 -2.04 10.20 -9.87
N ALA A 60 -2.62 10.42 -11.04
CA ALA A 60 -2.70 11.75 -11.63
C ALA A 60 -3.59 12.69 -10.81
N ALA A 61 -4.78 12.23 -10.39
CA ALA A 61 -5.69 12.97 -9.53
C ALA A 61 -5.05 13.31 -8.18
N SER A 62 -4.34 12.36 -7.56
CA SER A 62 -3.65 12.58 -6.28
C SER A 62 -2.52 13.60 -6.39
N ALA A 63 -1.90 13.76 -7.57
CA ALA A 63 -0.89 14.78 -7.80
C ALA A 63 -1.52 16.16 -8.06
N ALA A 64 -2.70 16.20 -8.69
CA ALA A 64 -3.42 17.44 -9.00
C ALA A 64 -4.18 18.02 -7.79
N ALA A 65 -4.91 17.18 -7.06
CA ALA A 65 -5.74 17.55 -5.92
C ALA A 65 -5.67 16.47 -4.82
N PRO A 66 -4.67 16.51 -3.92
CA PRO A 66 -4.45 15.46 -2.91
C PRO A 66 -5.57 15.35 -1.86
N GLU A 67 -6.35 16.42 -1.67
CA GLU A 67 -7.47 16.46 -0.74
C GLU A 67 -8.83 16.20 -1.41
N TRP A 68 -8.85 15.82 -2.69
CA TRP A 68 -10.10 15.51 -3.38
C TRP A 68 -10.72 14.20 -2.87
N ASP A 69 -11.96 14.28 -2.37
CA ASP A 69 -12.69 13.14 -1.80
C ASP A 69 -12.84 11.94 -2.76
N GLY A 70 -12.88 12.20 -4.07
CA GLY A 70 -12.95 11.16 -5.10
C GLY A 70 -11.78 10.18 -5.09
N LEU A 71 -10.63 10.55 -4.50
CA LEU A 71 -9.48 9.65 -4.37
C LEU A 71 -9.80 8.41 -3.52
N ALA A 72 -10.60 8.55 -2.47
CA ALA A 72 -10.99 7.43 -1.61
C ALA A 72 -11.84 6.42 -2.40
N GLN A 73 -12.74 6.90 -3.24
CA GLN A 73 -13.57 6.06 -4.11
C GLN A 73 -12.72 5.32 -5.15
N MET A 74 -11.76 6.00 -5.78
CA MET A 74 -10.83 5.36 -6.72
C MET A 74 -9.96 4.28 -6.08
N VAL A 75 -9.55 4.44 -4.82
CA VAL A 75 -8.86 3.38 -4.06
C VAL A 75 -9.77 2.16 -3.87
N THR A 76 -11.05 2.38 -3.59
CA THR A 76 -12.04 1.32 -3.46
C THR A 76 -12.21 0.57 -4.78
N TYR A 77 -12.35 1.27 -5.91
CA TYR A 77 -12.42 0.64 -7.24
C TYR A 77 -11.17 -0.18 -7.57
N ASP A 78 -9.96 0.36 -7.31
CA ASP A 78 -8.69 -0.35 -7.49
C ASP A 78 -8.66 -1.67 -6.69
N ARG A 79 -9.19 -1.66 -5.45
CA ARG A 79 -9.26 -2.84 -4.58
C ARG A 79 -10.29 -3.86 -5.06
N LEU A 80 -11.47 -3.42 -5.49
CA LEU A 80 -12.51 -4.30 -6.01
C LEU A 80 -12.02 -5.05 -7.26
N LEU A 81 -11.42 -4.33 -8.21
CA LEU A 81 -10.84 -4.95 -9.40
C LEU A 81 -9.71 -5.92 -9.04
N ALA A 82 -8.84 -5.57 -8.08
CA ALA A 82 -7.78 -6.47 -7.63
C ALA A 82 -8.33 -7.77 -7.02
N ALA A 83 -9.39 -7.66 -6.21
CA ALA A 83 -10.06 -8.81 -5.60
C ALA A 83 -10.72 -9.69 -6.67
N ALA A 84 -11.42 -9.11 -7.65
CA ALA A 84 -12.03 -9.85 -8.75
C ALA A 84 -11.00 -10.61 -9.59
N ILE A 85 -9.88 -9.96 -9.95
CA ILE A 85 -8.76 -10.61 -10.67
C ILE A 85 -8.23 -11.79 -9.86
N THR A 86 -7.98 -11.59 -8.58
CA THR A 86 -7.45 -12.64 -7.70
C THR A 86 -8.44 -13.80 -7.57
N GLY A 87 -9.73 -13.49 -7.40
CA GLY A 87 -10.81 -14.48 -7.31
C GLY A 87 -10.91 -15.34 -8.57
N LEU A 88 -10.92 -14.71 -9.75
CA LEU A 88 -10.96 -15.43 -11.03
C LEU A 88 -9.69 -16.25 -11.27
N GLN A 89 -8.51 -15.71 -10.95
CA GLN A 89 -7.27 -16.48 -11.04
C GLN A 89 -7.28 -17.72 -10.14
N LEU A 90 -7.80 -17.60 -8.91
CA LEU A 90 -7.95 -18.74 -8.00
C LEU A 90 -8.98 -19.76 -8.52
N ALA A 91 -10.10 -19.31 -9.08
CA ALA A 91 -11.11 -20.18 -9.69
C ALA A 91 -10.51 -20.97 -10.87
N LEU A 92 -9.85 -20.27 -11.81
CA LEU A 92 -9.15 -20.89 -12.94
C LEU A 92 -8.08 -21.89 -12.48
N ARG A 93 -7.35 -21.58 -11.41
CA ARG A 93 -6.36 -22.51 -10.83
C ARG A 93 -7.00 -23.77 -10.24
N ARG A 94 -8.17 -23.66 -9.60
CA ARG A 94 -8.91 -24.82 -9.08
C ARG A 94 -9.42 -25.70 -10.23
N GLU A 95 -9.89 -25.10 -11.31
CA GLU A 95 -10.42 -25.84 -12.47
C GLU A 95 -9.31 -26.49 -13.30
N GLN A 96 -8.20 -25.79 -13.53
CA GLN A 96 -7.13 -26.26 -14.41
C GLN A 96 -6.16 -27.24 -13.74
N GLY A 97 -6.22 -27.40 -12.41
CA GLY A 97 -5.29 -28.27 -11.67
C GLY A 97 -3.81 -27.96 -11.89
N ALA A 98 -3.50 -26.75 -12.38
CA ALA A 98 -2.17 -26.41 -12.86
C ALA A 98 -1.21 -26.30 -11.67
N ALA A 99 -0.37 -27.33 -11.52
CA ALA A 99 0.67 -27.37 -10.50
C ALA A 99 1.50 -26.09 -10.55
N VAL A 100 1.65 -25.44 -9.39
CA VAL A 100 2.55 -24.30 -9.27
C VAL A 100 3.96 -24.78 -9.66
N PRO A 101 4.63 -24.13 -10.62
CA PRO A 101 5.97 -24.51 -11.04
C PRO A 101 6.91 -24.69 -9.83
N GLU A 102 7.72 -25.74 -9.82
CA GLU A 102 8.54 -26.14 -8.66
C GLU A 102 9.58 -25.07 -8.29
N ASP A 103 10.08 -24.34 -9.27
CA ASP A 103 10.94 -23.17 -9.14
C ASP A 103 10.24 -22.02 -8.40
N VAL A 104 8.96 -21.74 -8.67
CA VAL A 104 8.17 -20.75 -7.93
C VAL A 104 7.92 -21.21 -6.50
N ARG A 105 7.61 -22.50 -6.29
CA ARG A 105 7.46 -23.08 -4.94
C ARG A 105 8.76 -23.04 -4.16
N ARG A 106 9.89 -23.34 -4.80
CA ARG A 106 11.23 -23.25 -4.21
C ARG A 106 11.58 -21.82 -3.86
N ALA A 107 11.34 -20.86 -4.76
CA ALA A 107 11.57 -19.44 -4.53
C ALA A 107 10.74 -18.91 -3.35
N ALA A 108 9.46 -19.28 -3.27
CA ALA A 108 8.58 -18.91 -2.17
C ALA A 108 9.02 -19.52 -0.83
N ARG A 109 9.55 -20.75 -0.83
CA ARG A 109 10.10 -21.40 0.38
C ARG A 109 11.48 -20.87 0.78
N SER A 110 12.29 -20.44 -0.19
CA SER A 110 13.65 -19.91 0.06
C SER A 110 13.67 -18.43 0.44
N ALA A 111 12.59 -17.69 0.16
CA ALA A 111 12.47 -16.31 0.60
C ALA A 111 12.19 -16.28 2.10
N ALA A 112 13.23 -16.10 2.91
CA ALA A 112 13.05 -15.79 4.33
C ALA A 112 12.05 -14.62 4.45
N PRO A 113 11.02 -14.71 5.31
CA PRO A 113 10.03 -13.64 5.44
C PRO A 113 10.77 -12.34 5.73
N LYS A 114 10.54 -11.32 4.89
CA LYS A 114 11.08 -9.98 5.14
C LYS A 114 10.48 -9.51 6.45
N LEU A 115 11.32 -9.40 7.48
CA LEU A 115 10.92 -8.86 8.78
C LEU A 115 10.23 -7.52 8.55
N THR A 116 9.07 -7.34 9.17
CA THR A 116 8.39 -6.05 9.22
C THR A 116 9.31 -5.00 9.87
N ILE A 117 9.09 -3.70 9.59
CA ILE A 117 9.90 -2.63 10.20
C ILE A 117 9.91 -2.75 11.74
N ARG A 118 8.76 -3.13 12.33
CA ARG A 118 8.62 -3.39 13.76
C ARG A 118 9.55 -4.51 14.23
N GLU A 119 9.56 -5.65 13.53
CA GLU A 119 10.43 -6.78 13.86
C GLU A 119 11.91 -6.47 13.63
N GLN A 120 12.24 -5.67 12.60
CA GLN A 120 13.61 -5.22 12.35
C GLN A 120 14.10 -4.33 13.50
N VAL A 121 13.28 -3.38 13.94
CA VAL A 121 13.60 -2.50 15.08
C VAL A 121 13.69 -3.28 16.39
N LEU A 122 12.75 -4.20 16.64
CA LEU A 122 12.76 -5.05 17.84
C LEU A 122 13.97 -5.98 17.87
N LYS A 123 14.33 -6.58 16.72
CA LYS A 123 15.54 -7.37 16.58
C LYS A 123 16.79 -6.52 16.77
N ALA A 124 16.80 -5.29 16.24
CA ALA A 124 17.94 -4.39 16.39
C ALA A 124 18.16 -3.93 17.83
N LEU A 125 17.11 -3.85 18.66
CA LEU A 125 17.24 -3.53 20.08
C LEU A 125 18.07 -4.58 20.84
N ASP A 126 18.10 -5.85 20.41
CA ASP A 126 18.80 -6.94 21.13
C ASP A 126 18.48 -6.91 22.65
N ASP A 127 19.33 -7.47 23.52
CA ASP A 127 19.20 -7.36 24.99
C ASP A 127 19.81 -6.07 25.55
N LYS A 128 20.38 -5.22 24.68
CA LYS A 128 21.13 -4.03 25.08
C LYS A 128 20.31 -2.74 24.89
N PRO A 129 20.43 -1.75 25.78
CA PRO A 129 19.83 -0.45 25.53
C PRO A 129 20.51 0.21 24.31
N ARG A 130 19.72 0.69 23.36
CA ARG A 130 20.20 1.36 22.13
C ARG A 130 19.48 2.66 21.85
N ARG A 131 20.17 3.57 21.15
CA ARG A 131 19.59 4.83 20.68
C ARG A 131 18.87 4.66 19.34
N PRO A 132 17.86 5.49 19.03
CA PRO A 132 17.20 5.49 17.72
C PRO A 132 18.17 5.61 16.55
N LEU A 133 19.23 6.42 16.68
CA LEU A 133 20.25 6.58 15.64
C LEU A 133 21.00 5.26 15.34
N GLU A 134 21.36 4.51 16.39
CA GLU A 134 22.07 3.23 16.24
C GLU A 134 21.16 2.17 15.62
N ILE A 135 19.87 2.20 15.94
CA ILE A 135 18.85 1.33 15.35
C ILE A 135 18.70 1.64 13.86
N MET A 136 18.65 2.92 13.48
CA MET A 136 18.59 3.35 12.08
C MET A 136 19.81 2.86 11.30
N GLN A 137 21.02 2.99 11.86
CA GLN A 137 22.26 2.53 11.24
C GLN A 137 22.29 1.00 11.04
N ARG A 138 21.74 0.24 11.98
CA ARG A 138 21.70 -1.24 11.90
C ARG A 138 20.64 -1.78 10.96
N THR A 139 19.49 -1.11 10.89
CA THR A 139 18.33 -1.60 10.12
C THR A 139 18.20 -0.96 8.74
N GLY A 140 18.85 0.20 8.51
CA GLY A 140 18.65 1.01 7.31
C GLY A 140 17.28 1.70 7.25
N VAL A 141 16.48 1.62 8.32
CA VAL A 141 15.13 2.17 8.39
C VAL A 141 15.18 3.68 8.62
N GLY A 142 14.33 4.43 7.91
CA GLY A 142 14.26 5.88 8.04
C GLY A 142 13.85 6.36 9.43
N LYS A 143 14.23 7.58 9.80
CA LYS A 143 14.00 8.17 11.13
C LYS A 143 12.54 8.11 11.59
N ARG A 144 11.60 8.57 10.75
CA ARG A 144 10.16 8.59 11.07
C ARG A 144 9.60 7.19 11.32
N GLN A 145 10.04 6.21 10.52
CA GLN A 145 9.60 4.83 10.63
C GLN A 145 10.16 4.16 11.89
N THR A 146 11.43 4.43 12.22
CA THR A 146 12.07 3.93 13.44
C THR A 146 11.38 4.48 14.70
N GLN A 147 11.10 5.79 14.74
CA GLN A 147 10.41 6.41 15.88
C GLN A 147 8.97 5.88 16.06
N ARG A 148 8.23 5.72 14.95
CA ARG A 148 6.89 5.13 14.98
C ARG A 148 6.92 3.69 15.51
N ALA A 149 7.84 2.88 15.00
CA ALA A 149 8.01 1.49 15.43
C ALA A 149 8.40 1.40 16.92
N LEU A 150 9.29 2.26 17.41
CA LEU A 150 9.63 2.33 18.84
C LEU A 150 8.43 2.72 19.70
N GLY A 151 7.63 3.71 19.28
CA GLY A 151 6.41 4.09 19.98
C GLY A 151 5.38 2.97 20.05
N GLU A 152 5.21 2.21 18.95
CA GLU A 152 4.34 1.03 18.91
C GLU A 152 4.87 -0.11 19.80
N LEU A 153 6.18 -0.36 19.81
CA LEU A 153 6.82 -1.38 20.65
C LEU A 153 6.67 -1.05 22.14
N VAL A 154 6.82 0.21 22.53
CA VAL A 154 6.60 0.68 23.90
C VAL A 154 5.14 0.53 24.31
N LYS A 155 4.19 0.94 23.46
CA LYS A 155 2.75 0.74 23.72
C LYS A 155 2.39 -0.73 23.88
N SER A 156 3.04 -1.62 23.13
CA SER A 156 2.83 -3.06 23.20
C SER A 156 3.57 -3.76 24.35
N GLY A 157 4.35 -3.02 25.15
CA GLY A 157 5.13 -3.57 26.27
C GLY A 157 6.37 -4.37 25.84
N GLN A 158 6.71 -4.42 24.56
CA GLN A 158 7.86 -5.18 24.03
C GLN A 158 9.18 -4.41 24.09
N ALA A 159 9.13 -3.11 24.33
CA ALA A 159 10.30 -2.26 24.57
C ALA A 159 9.99 -1.25 25.67
N ARG A 160 11.02 -0.80 26.38
CA ARG A 160 10.92 0.26 27.38
C ARG A 160 12.02 1.30 27.18
N PRO A 161 11.74 2.59 27.44
CA PRO A 161 12.79 3.58 27.58
C PRO A 161 13.57 3.30 28.88
N VAL A 162 14.91 3.25 28.80
CA VAL A 162 15.79 2.94 29.95
C VAL A 162 16.28 4.19 30.66
N ILE A 163 16.34 5.33 29.95
CA ILE A 163 16.66 6.62 30.54
C ILE A 163 15.47 7.54 30.29
N ALA A 164 14.61 7.69 31.30
CA ALA A 164 13.69 8.81 31.35
C ALA A 164 14.48 10.08 31.71
N ALA A 165 14.15 11.22 31.10
CA ALA A 165 14.72 12.55 31.30
C ALA A 165 15.96 12.93 30.47
N SER A 166 15.84 12.85 29.14
CA SER A 166 16.36 13.94 28.30
C SER A 166 15.16 14.61 27.65
N ALA A 167 15.11 15.95 27.66
CA ALA A 167 14.09 16.74 26.96
C ALA A 167 14.15 16.56 25.44
N ASP A 168 15.16 15.85 24.94
CA ASP A 168 15.37 15.55 23.53
C ASP A 168 15.21 14.05 23.27
N ASP A 169 14.15 13.66 22.55
CA ASP A 169 13.86 12.28 22.12
C ASP A 169 15.04 11.62 21.38
N ARG A 170 15.99 12.43 20.90
CA ARG A 170 17.25 11.99 20.26
C ARG A 170 18.22 11.32 21.24
N SER A 171 18.08 11.55 22.55
CA SER A 171 18.96 11.01 23.59
C SER A 171 18.37 9.80 24.34
N ALA A 172 17.13 9.42 24.06
CA ALA A 172 16.47 8.30 24.73
C ALA A 172 17.10 6.96 24.32
N PHE A 173 17.38 6.11 25.31
CA PHE A 173 17.75 4.71 25.08
C PHE A 173 16.53 3.83 25.23
N TYR A 174 16.36 2.90 24.30
CA TYR A 174 15.31 1.90 24.33
C TYR A 174 15.93 0.53 24.54
N GLN A 175 15.28 -0.31 25.34
CA GLN A 175 15.67 -1.70 25.55
C GLN A 175 14.47 -2.59 25.33
N ARG A 176 14.70 -3.76 24.75
CA ARG A 176 13.69 -4.80 24.64
C ARG A 176 13.26 -5.28 26.03
N VAL A 177 11.97 -5.49 26.21
CA VAL A 177 11.41 -6.16 27.38
C VAL A 177 11.34 -7.65 27.03
N ALA A 178 11.95 -8.49 27.87
CA ALA A 178 11.96 -9.94 27.72
C ALA A 178 10.55 -10.51 27.86
#